data_AF-A0A352CTU1-F1
#
_entry.id   AF-A0A352CTU1-F1
#
_cell.length_a   1.000
_cell.length_b   1.000
_cell.length_c   1.000
_cell.angle_alpha   90.00
_cell.angle_beta   90.00
_cell.angle_gamma   90.00
#
_symmetry.space_group_name_H-M   'P 1'
#
loop_
_entity.id
_entity.type
_entity.pdbx_description
1 polymer ?
#
loop_
_entity_poly.entity_id
_entity_poly.type
_entity_poly.pdbx_seq_one_letter_code
_entity_poly.pdbx_strand_id
1 'polypeptide(L)'
;KEVDGQMFICADHGNAEVMVDEKTGEPWTAHTTNPVPFILVNYDPAYGLRKGGRLCDIVPTLIEMMGMEKPEEMTGESLLIRK
;
A
#
# COMPACT_ATOMS: atom_id res chain seq x y z
N LYS A 1 19.12 3.86 -1.03
CA LYS A 1 20.22 4.78 -1.43
C LYS A 1 21.58 4.12 -1.34
N GLU A 2 22.07 3.69 -0.16
CA GLU A 2 23.40 3.06 -0.06
C GLU A 2 23.55 1.79 -0.92
N VAL A 3 22.49 0.99 -0.98
CA VAL A 3 22.42 -0.23 -1.82
C VAL A 3 21.47 -0.08 -3.00
N ASP A 4 21.05 1.15 -3.30
CA ASP A 4 20.02 1.47 -4.30
C ASP A 4 18.71 0.65 -4.20
N GLY A 5 18.38 0.18 -3.00
CA GLY A 5 17.13 -0.55 -2.75
C GLY A 5 15.88 0.30 -2.95
N GLN A 6 14.82 -0.35 -3.38
CA GLN A 6 13.46 0.20 -3.52
C GLN A 6 12.57 -0.39 -2.44
N MET A 7 11.58 0.36 -1.97
CA MET A 7 10.76 -0.09 -0.84
C MET A 7 9.32 0.41 -0.95
N PHE A 8 8.39 -0.46 -0.57
CA PHE A 8 7.04 -0.07 -0.20
C PHE A 8 6.92 0.00 1.32
N ILE A 9 6.25 1.05 1.81
CA ILE A 9 5.80 1.15 3.20
C ILE A 9 4.28 1.12 3.18
N CYS A 10 3.68 0.16 3.88
CA CYS A 10 2.23 -0.03 3.92
C CYS A 10 1.78 -0.73 5.20
N ALA A 11 0.47 -0.92 5.34
CA ALA A 11 -0.15 -1.72 6.38
C ALA A 11 -1.23 -2.64 5.77
N ASP A 12 -1.63 -3.66 6.49
CA ASP A 12 -2.72 -4.58 6.14
C ASP A 12 -4.09 -4.06 6.59
N HIS A 13 -4.15 -3.32 7.69
CA HIS A 13 -5.37 -2.67 8.18
C HIS A 13 -5.06 -1.47 9.08
N GLY A 14 -6.12 -0.75 9.50
CA GLY A 14 -6.06 0.24 10.57
C GLY A 14 -6.25 -0.39 11.95
N ASN A 15 -5.71 0.26 12.98
CA ASN A 15 -5.87 -0.09 14.39
C ASN A 15 -5.42 1.12 15.25
N ALA A 16 -4.12 1.38 15.29
CA ALA A 16 -3.50 2.31 16.23
C ALA A 16 -3.95 3.77 16.08
N GLU A 17 -4.57 4.13 14.95
CA GLU A 17 -5.12 5.46 14.74
C GLU A 17 -6.45 5.70 15.47
N VAL A 18 -7.11 4.66 15.99
CA VAL A 18 -8.30 4.76 16.85
C VAL A 18 -8.12 3.87 18.08
N MET A 19 -7.89 4.49 19.24
CA MET A 19 -7.63 3.77 20.50
C MET A 19 -8.76 3.91 21.53
N VAL A 20 -9.75 4.76 21.26
CA VAL A 20 -10.88 5.06 22.16
C VAL A 20 -12.16 5.16 21.33
N ASP A 21 -13.25 4.59 21.82
CA ASP A 21 -14.58 4.76 21.23
C ASP A 21 -15.09 6.19 21.50
N GLU A 22 -15.31 6.98 20.45
CA GLU A 22 -15.74 8.38 20.59
C GLU A 22 -17.15 8.54 21.21
N LYS A 23 -18.00 7.51 21.16
CA LYS A 23 -19.36 7.56 21.70
C LYS A 23 -19.41 7.17 23.17
N THR A 24 -18.57 6.22 23.59
CA THR A 24 -18.61 5.67 24.96
C THR A 24 -17.45 6.13 25.83
N GLY A 25 -16.31 6.51 25.24
CA GLY A 25 -15.07 6.83 25.94
C GLY A 25 -14.25 5.61 26.39
N GLU A 26 -14.73 4.40 26.09
CA GLU A 26 -14.05 3.15 26.47
C GLU A 26 -12.88 2.82 25.52
N PRO A 27 -11.92 1.98 25.95
CA PRO A 27 -10.84 1.52 25.09
C PRO A 27 -11.35 0.82 23.81
N TRP A 28 -10.81 1.21 22.66
CA TRP A 28 -11.07 0.54 21.39
C TRP A 28 -10.03 -0.55 21.14
N THR A 29 -10.48 -1.81 21.04
CA THR A 29 -9.58 -2.98 20.92
C THR A 29 -9.67 -3.69 19.58
N ALA A 30 -10.42 -3.14 18.62
CA ALA A 30 -10.66 -3.74 17.31
C ALA A 30 -9.88 -3.03 16.19
N HIS A 31 -9.80 -3.67 15.02
CA HIS A 31 -9.32 -3.00 13.80
C HIS A 31 -10.30 -1.91 13.35
N THR A 32 -9.84 -1.03 12.45
CA THR A 32 -10.70 -0.05 11.79
C THR A 32 -10.86 -0.40 10.30
N THR A 33 -11.80 0.28 9.65
CA THR A 33 -11.99 0.23 8.20
C THR A 33 -11.35 1.43 7.48
N ASN A 34 -10.45 2.16 8.17
CA ASN A 34 -9.76 3.29 7.57
C ASN A 34 -8.80 2.81 6.47
N PRO A 35 -8.58 3.61 5.42
CA PRO A 35 -7.58 3.29 4.41
C PRO A 35 -6.17 3.31 5.01
N VAL A 36 -5.32 2.41 4.52
CA VAL A 36 -3.91 2.30 4.91
C VAL A 36 -3.01 3.13 3.99
N PRO A 37 -1.86 3.64 4.47
CA PRO A 37 -0.89 4.27 3.60
C PRO A 37 -0.26 3.24 2.65
N PHE A 38 0.09 3.68 1.44
CA PHE A 38 0.94 2.94 0.52
C PHE A 38 1.96 3.92 -0.08
N ILE A 39 3.22 3.80 0.35
CA ILE A 39 4.30 4.76 0.05
C ILE A 39 5.37 4.06 -0.77
N LEU A 40 5.70 4.63 -1.93
CA LEU A 40 6.81 4.19 -2.77
C LEU A 40 8.06 5.01 -2.48
N VAL A 41 9.15 4.31 -2.16
CA VAL A 41 10.43 4.91 -1.75
C VAL A 41 11.54 4.53 -2.73
N ASN A 42 12.32 5.53 -3.16
CA ASN A 42 13.53 5.36 -3.97
C ASN A 42 13.31 4.65 -5.32
N TYR A 43 12.17 4.89 -5.98
CA TYR A 43 11.90 4.43 -7.37
C TYR A 43 12.10 5.56 -8.38
N ASP A 44 11.84 5.29 -9.67
CA ASP A 44 11.90 6.27 -10.76
C ASP A 44 10.98 7.47 -10.49
N PRO A 45 11.52 8.72 -10.44
CA PRO A 45 10.72 9.92 -10.19
C PRO A 45 9.67 10.20 -11.27
N ALA A 46 9.79 9.64 -12.48
CA ALA A 46 8.79 9.70 -13.53
C ALA A 46 7.51 8.94 -13.18
N TYR A 47 7.53 8.09 -12.14
CA TYR A 47 6.39 7.31 -11.70
C TYR A 47 5.76 7.85 -10.42
N GLY A 48 4.46 7.59 -10.27
CA GLY A 48 3.67 7.79 -9.07
C GLY A 48 2.72 6.61 -8.84
N LEU A 49 1.82 6.77 -7.87
CA LEU A 49 0.83 5.76 -7.51
C LEU A 49 -0.58 6.26 -7.85
N ARG A 50 -1.39 5.43 -8.51
CA ARG A 50 -2.81 5.74 -8.78
C ARG A 50 -3.61 5.80 -7.48
N LYS A 51 -4.67 6.61 -7.48
CA LYS A 51 -5.65 6.63 -6.39
C LYS A 51 -6.54 5.37 -6.41
N GLY A 52 -7.13 5.04 -5.26
CA GLY A 52 -8.12 3.97 -5.15
C GLY A 52 -7.55 2.55 -5.26
N GLY A 53 -6.33 2.34 -4.77
CA GLY A 53 -5.71 1.01 -4.69
C GLY A 53 -6.31 0.10 -3.60
N ARG A 54 -5.99 -1.18 -3.68
CA ARG A 54 -6.35 -2.23 -2.71
C ARG A 54 -5.13 -3.09 -2.37
N LEU A 55 -5.21 -3.89 -1.30
CA LEU A 55 -4.09 -4.76 -0.90
C LEU A 55 -3.67 -5.76 -2.00
N CYS A 56 -4.62 -6.25 -2.81
CA CYS A 56 -4.33 -7.16 -3.92
C CYS A 56 -3.48 -6.52 -5.03
N ASP A 57 -3.36 -5.19 -5.04
CA ASP A 57 -2.59 -4.45 -6.04
C ASP A 57 -1.10 -4.35 -5.68
N ILE A 58 -0.71 -4.65 -4.43
CA ILE A 58 0.67 -4.50 -3.93
C ILE A 58 1.64 -5.38 -4.70
N VAL A 59 1.35 -6.68 -4.83
CA VAL A 59 2.26 -7.62 -5.51
C VAL A 59 2.33 -7.38 -7.01
N PRO A 60 1.21 -7.16 -7.75
CA PRO A 60 1.25 -6.70 -9.14
C PRO A 60 2.14 -5.46 -9.34
N THR A 61 2.09 -4.49 -8.42
CA THR A 61 2.95 -3.30 -8.46
C THR A 61 4.43 -3.65 -8.27
N LEU A 62 4.74 -4.54 -7.31
CA LEU A 62 6.11 -4.99 -7.04
C LEU A 62 6.75 -5.67 -8.25
N ILE A 63 6.03 -6.63 -8.85
CA ILE A 63 6.58 -7.43 -9.94
C ILE A 63 6.72 -6.60 -11.23
N GLU A 64 5.86 -5.61 -11.45
CA GLU A 64 6.05 -4.63 -12.53
C GLU A 64 7.35 -3.82 -12.33
N MET A 65 7.64 -3.36 -11.10
CA MET A 65 8.91 -2.66 -10.79
C MET A 65 10.13 -3.54 -11.06
N MET A 66 9.99 -4.85 -10.89
CA MET A 66 11.05 -5.82 -11.16
C MET A 66 11.15 -6.19 -12.65
N GLY A 67 10.28 -5.66 -13.52
CA GLY A 67 10.22 -6.01 -14.94
C GLY A 67 9.73 -7.43 -15.20
N MET A 68 8.97 -8.01 -14.27
CA MET A 68 8.42 -9.36 -14.38
C MET A 68 7.02 -9.33 -14.98
N GLU A 69 6.65 -10.42 -15.65
CA GLU A 69 5.29 -10.62 -16.17
C GLU A 69 4.31 -10.94 -15.03
N LYS A 70 3.13 -10.31 -15.05
CA LYS A 70 2.05 -10.56 -14.08
C LYS A 70 1.32 -11.85 -14.46
N PRO A 71 1.26 -12.89 -13.59
CA PRO A 71 0.46 -14.08 -13.84
C PRO A 71 -1.03 -13.76 -13.95
N GLU A 72 -1.77 -14.54 -14.74
CA GLU A 72 -3.21 -14.33 -14.95
C GLU A 72 -4.04 -14.49 -13.66
N GLU A 73 -3.57 -15.29 -12.70
CA GLU A 73 -4.22 -15.48 -11.40
C GLU A 73 -4.15 -14.22 -10.51
N MET A 74 -3.20 -13.30 -10.76
CA MET A 74 -3.11 -12.03 -10.07
C MET A 74 -4.08 -11.01 -10.68
N THR A 75 -5.31 -11.04 -10.19
CA THR A 75 -6.40 -10.14 -10.64
C THR A 75 -6.28 -8.69 -10.14
N GLY A 76 -5.35 -8.43 -9.20
CA GLY A 76 -5.00 -7.07 -8.81
C GLY A 76 -4.28 -6.34 -9.93
N GLU A 77 -4.35 -5.02 -9.91
CA GLU A 77 -3.75 -4.17 -10.95
C GLU A 77 -2.71 -3.26 -10.34
N SER A 78 -1.55 -3.19 -10.99
CA SER A 78 -0.45 -2.34 -10.55
C SER A 78 -0.91 -0.91 -10.25
N LEU A 79 -0.34 -0.36 -9.20
CA LEU A 79 -0.58 1.00 -8.76
C LEU A 79 0.32 1.99 -9.50
N LEU A 80 1.35 1.53 -10.21
CA LEU A 80 2.26 2.42 -10.92
C LEU A 80 1.54 3.18 -12.04
N ILE A 81 1.78 4.48 -12.08
CA ILE A 81 1.39 5.34 -13.19
C ILE A 81 2.57 6.23 -13.55
N ARG A 82 2.74 6.49 -14.84
CA ARG A 82 3.66 7.55 -15.28
C ARG A 82 3.01 8.91 -15.00
N LYS A 83 3.78 9.81 -14.40
CA LYS A 83 3.36 11.19 -14.15
C LYS A 83 3.27 12.00 -15.44
#